data_AF-B7QL97-F1
#
_entry.id   AF-B7QL97-F1
#
_cell.length_a   1.000
_cell.length_b   1.000
_cell.length_c   1.000
_cell.angle_alpha   90.00
_cell.angle_beta   90.00
_cell.angle_gamma   90.00
#
_symmetry.space_group_name_H-M   'P 1'
#
loop_
_entity.id
_entity.type
_entity.pdbx_description
1 polymer ?
#
loop_
_entity_poly.entity_id
_entity_poly.type
_entity_poly.pdbx_seq_one_letter_code
_entity_poly.pdbx_strand_id
1 'polypeptide(L)'
;MEHAITGDFALVKAWRADKAGNLVFRRAAQNFNPAMCRAAKFTIAEVDELCEIGDIPPDQVHLPGIYVDGIFRGPPASKNLDLVLKTRDAQNATIDDAITRIIRRAALEFQDGMYVNLGVGIPLLAIYYLPKGIRVMLHSENGVLDTG
;
A
#
# COMPACT_ATOMS: atom_id res chain seq x y z
N MET A 1 -11.42 15.95 -18.67
CA MET A 1 -11.78 14.51 -18.67
C MET A 1 -10.52 13.79 -19.08
N GLU A 2 -10.10 12.77 -18.33
CA GLU A 2 -8.86 12.03 -18.61
C GLU A 2 -9.13 10.84 -19.55
N HIS A 3 -8.10 10.40 -20.28
CA HIS A 3 -8.18 9.27 -21.22
C HIS A 3 -7.74 7.95 -20.57
N ALA A 4 -8.32 6.84 -21.02
CA ALA A 4 -7.91 5.50 -20.58
C ALA A 4 -6.50 5.16 -21.08
N ILE A 5 -5.74 4.46 -20.26
CA ILE A 5 -4.41 3.93 -20.60
C ILE A 5 -4.53 2.41 -20.73
N THR A 6 -4.10 1.87 -21.87
CA THR A 6 -4.04 0.43 -22.14
C THR A 6 -2.68 0.08 -22.69
N GLY A 7 -2.00 -0.89 -22.09
CA GLY A 7 -0.73 -1.42 -22.56
C GLY A 7 -0.89 -2.61 -23.49
N ASP A 8 0.15 -2.93 -24.26
CA ASP A 8 0.25 -4.25 -24.90
C ASP A 8 0.59 -5.33 -23.88
N PHE A 9 1.43 -4.99 -22.89
CA PHE A 9 1.85 -5.88 -21.82
C PHE A 9 1.65 -5.24 -20.43
N ALA A 10 1.35 -6.07 -19.43
CA ALA A 10 1.45 -5.72 -18.02
C ALA A 10 2.42 -6.67 -17.32
N LEU A 11 3.42 -6.10 -16.64
CA LEU A 11 4.33 -6.85 -15.77
C LEU A 11 3.94 -6.54 -14.32
N VAL A 12 3.49 -7.56 -13.59
CA VAL A 12 2.94 -7.37 -12.24
C VAL A 12 3.61 -8.31 -11.24
N LYS A 13 3.59 -7.91 -9.97
CA LYS A 13 4.09 -8.71 -8.85
C LYS A 13 2.95 -9.08 -7.92
N ALA A 14 2.75 -10.37 -7.69
CA ALA A 14 1.86 -10.89 -6.66
C ALA A 14 2.62 -11.71 -5.62
N TRP A 15 1.98 -12.00 -4.49
CA TRP A 15 2.56 -12.85 -3.46
C TRP A 15 2.35 -14.32 -3.81
N ARG A 16 1.11 -14.71 -4.09
CA ARG A 16 0.74 -16.09 -4.47
C ARG A 16 -0.04 -16.08 -5.77
N ALA A 17 0.11 -17.14 -6.55
CA ALA A 17 -0.80 -17.49 -7.63
C ALA A 17 -1.13 -18.97 -7.62
N ASP A 18 -2.33 -19.36 -8.04
CA ASP A 18 -2.62 -20.75 -8.40
C ASP A 18 -2.36 -21.00 -9.89
N LYS A 19 -2.34 -22.28 -10.29
CA LYS A 19 -2.19 -22.67 -11.71
C LYS A 19 -3.37 -22.24 -12.60
N ALA A 20 -4.47 -21.75 -12.05
CA ALA A 20 -5.60 -21.19 -12.80
C ALA A 20 -5.47 -19.68 -13.05
N GLY A 21 -4.42 -19.02 -12.56
CA GLY A 21 -4.19 -17.59 -12.77
C GLY A 21 -4.60 -16.69 -11.61
N ASN A 22 -5.24 -17.22 -10.56
CA ASN A 22 -5.79 -16.41 -9.49
C ASN A 22 -4.66 -15.83 -8.63
N LEU A 23 -4.64 -14.51 -8.44
CA LEU A 23 -3.58 -13.83 -7.68
C LEU A 23 -4.05 -13.38 -6.31
N VAL A 24 -3.13 -13.48 -5.35
CA VAL A 24 -3.22 -12.87 -4.02
C VAL A 24 -2.06 -11.92 -3.84
N PHE A 25 -2.36 -10.69 -3.44
CA PHE A 25 -1.36 -9.66 -3.12
C PHE A 25 -1.14 -9.59 -1.61
N ARG A 26 0.03 -9.11 -1.19
CA ARG A 26 0.38 -9.02 0.23
C ARG A 26 0.58 -7.58 0.66
N ARG A 27 -0.30 -7.09 1.54
CA ARG A 27 -0.24 -5.74 2.13
C ARG A 27 -0.29 -4.66 1.04
N ALA A 28 0.36 -3.52 1.28
CA ALA A 28 0.46 -2.38 0.34
C ALA A 28 1.15 -2.69 -1.00
N ALA A 29 1.73 -3.89 -1.18
CA ALA A 29 2.27 -4.30 -2.47
C ALA A 29 1.17 -4.55 -3.51
N GLN A 30 -0.10 -4.59 -3.11
CA GLN A 30 -1.23 -4.67 -4.04
C GLN A 30 -1.28 -3.46 -4.99
N ASN A 31 -1.29 -2.24 -4.44
CA ASN A 31 -1.27 -0.96 -5.16
C ASN A 31 -1.81 -1.00 -6.61
N PHE A 32 -0.97 -0.74 -7.61
CA PHE A 32 -1.30 -0.65 -9.02
C PHE A 32 -1.47 -2.01 -9.72
N ASN A 33 -0.97 -3.11 -9.12
CA ASN A 33 -0.94 -4.40 -9.79
C ASN A 33 -2.32 -4.84 -10.30
N PRO A 34 -3.42 -4.83 -9.51
CA PRO A 34 -4.74 -5.20 -10.02
C PRO A 34 -5.24 -4.31 -11.16
N ALA A 35 -4.93 -3.01 -11.15
CA ALA A 35 -5.34 -2.09 -12.20
C ALA A 35 -4.57 -2.38 -13.50
N MET A 36 -3.25 -2.58 -13.39
CA MET A 36 -2.39 -2.91 -14.53
C MET A 36 -2.77 -4.24 -15.19
N CYS A 37 -3.12 -5.28 -14.40
CA CYS A 37 -3.55 -6.57 -14.94
C CYS A 37 -4.79 -6.47 -15.84
N ARG A 38 -5.69 -5.52 -15.56
CA ARG A 38 -6.93 -5.32 -16.31
C ARG A 38 -6.78 -4.41 -17.51
N ALA A 39 -5.61 -3.79 -17.68
CA ALA A 39 -5.36 -2.73 -18.63
C ALA A 39 -4.29 -3.11 -19.67
N ALA A 40 -4.09 -4.41 -19.92
CA ALA A 40 -3.15 -4.89 -20.93
C ALA A 40 -3.76 -5.99 -21.82
N LYS A 41 -3.20 -6.16 -23.02
CA LYS A 41 -3.53 -7.28 -23.92
C LYS A 41 -2.91 -8.60 -23.45
N PHE A 42 -1.77 -8.53 -22.75
CA PHE A 42 -1.09 -9.69 -22.20
C PHE A 42 -0.47 -9.38 -20.83
N THR A 43 -0.91 -10.06 -19.78
CA THR A 43 -0.46 -9.86 -18.40
C THR A 43 0.45 -10.99 -17.94
N ILE A 44 1.64 -10.64 -17.46
CA ILE A 44 2.62 -11.55 -16.87
C ILE A 44 2.75 -11.25 -15.38
N ALA A 45 2.44 -12.23 -14.54
CA ALA A 45 2.55 -12.15 -13.10
C ALA A 45 3.78 -12.90 -12.58
N GLU A 46 4.70 -12.16 -11.96
CA GLU A 46 5.74 -12.72 -11.10
C GLU A 46 5.15 -13.02 -9.71
N VAL A 47 5.37 -14.23 -9.20
CA VAL A 47 4.89 -14.63 -7.86
C VAL A 47 6.00 -15.19 -6.98
N ASP A 48 5.87 -15.01 -5.65
CA ASP A 48 6.78 -15.64 -4.68
C ASP A 48 6.47 -17.14 -4.53
N GLU A 49 5.17 -17.45 -4.53
CA GLU A 49 4.65 -18.80 -4.31
C GLU A 49 3.67 -19.17 -5.44
N LEU A 50 3.90 -20.34 -6.04
CA LEU A 50 2.99 -20.95 -7.00
C LEU A 50 2.28 -22.11 -6.31
N CYS A 51 0.96 -22.05 -6.23
CA CYS A 51 0.09 -22.99 -5.53
C CYS A 51 -0.67 -23.89 -6.53
N GLU A 52 -1.25 -24.97 -6.04
CA GLU A 52 -2.18 -25.80 -6.81
C GLU A 52 -3.57 -25.15 -6.88
N ILE A 53 -4.39 -25.60 -7.84
CA ILE A 53 -5.78 -25.13 -7.97
C ILE A 53 -6.55 -25.58 -6.72
N GLY A 54 -7.21 -24.62 -6.06
CA GLY A 54 -7.96 -24.84 -4.83
C GLY A 54 -7.21 -24.49 -3.54
N ASP A 55 -5.89 -24.29 -3.59
CA ASP A 55 -5.10 -23.83 -2.43
C ASP A 55 -5.39 -22.37 -2.04
N ILE A 56 -5.92 -21.59 -3.00
CA ILE A 56 -6.41 -20.24 -2.78
C ILE A 56 -7.94 -20.34 -2.68
N PRO A 57 -8.53 -20.10 -1.49
CA PRO A 57 -9.98 -20.04 -1.35
C PRO A 57 -10.58 -18.99 -2.29
N PRO A 58 -11.71 -19.27 -2.97
CA PRO A 58 -12.31 -18.33 -3.93
C PRO A 58 -12.62 -16.94 -3.36
N ASP A 59 -12.95 -16.86 -2.07
CA ASP A 59 -13.23 -15.62 -1.33
C ASP A 59 -11.96 -14.82 -0.97
N GLN A 60 -10.78 -15.42 -1.14
CA GLN A 60 -9.47 -14.79 -0.90
C GLN A 60 -8.77 -14.37 -2.21
N VAL A 61 -9.38 -14.62 -3.37
CA VAL A 61 -8.83 -14.20 -4.66
C VAL A 61 -8.94 -12.69 -4.80
N HIS A 62 -7.81 -11.98 -4.90
CA HIS A 62 -7.79 -10.53 -5.10
C HIS A 62 -7.97 -10.16 -6.58
N LEU A 63 -7.39 -10.97 -7.47
CA LEU A 63 -7.52 -10.82 -8.92
C LEU A 63 -7.82 -12.19 -9.54
N PRO A 64 -8.98 -12.34 -10.21
CA PRO A 64 -9.31 -13.55 -10.93
C PRO A 64 -8.34 -13.83 -12.08
N GLY A 65 -8.05 -15.11 -12.33
CA GLY A 65 -7.10 -15.54 -13.36
C GLY A 65 -7.45 -15.15 -14.80
N ILE A 66 -8.69 -14.74 -15.08
CA ILE A 66 -9.10 -14.23 -16.40
C ILE A 66 -8.30 -13.01 -16.87
N TYR A 67 -7.65 -12.29 -15.96
CA TYR A 67 -6.82 -11.11 -16.26
C TYR A 67 -5.33 -11.44 -16.34
N VAL A 68 -4.94 -12.72 -16.32
CA VAL A 68 -3.55 -13.17 -16.24
C VAL A 68 -3.28 -14.20 -17.34
N ASP A 69 -2.33 -13.90 -18.22
CA ASP A 69 -1.99 -14.76 -19.35
C ASP A 69 -0.75 -15.63 -19.09
N GLY A 70 0.19 -15.13 -18.27
CA GLY A 70 1.39 -15.84 -17.89
C GLY A 70 1.71 -15.69 -16.42
N ILE A 71 2.12 -16.78 -15.78
CA ILE A 71 2.64 -16.77 -14.41
C ILE A 71 4.04 -17.35 -14.43
N PHE A 72 4.95 -16.73 -13.68
CA PHE A 72 6.22 -17.36 -13.35
C PHE A 72 6.57 -17.12 -11.89
N ARG A 73 7.28 -18.09 -11.32
CA ARG A 73 7.81 -17.97 -9.97
C ARG A 73 9.15 -17.23 -10.04
N GLY A 74 9.21 -16.05 -9.43
CA GLY A 74 10.43 -15.25 -9.34
C GLY A 74 11.46 -15.87 -8.39
N PRO A 75 12.74 -15.50 -8.51
CA PRO A 75 13.73 -15.81 -7.48
C PRO A 75 13.32 -15.14 -6.15
N PRO A 76 13.84 -15.62 -5.00
CA PRO A 76 13.57 -14.96 -3.71
C PRO A 76 13.95 -13.48 -3.78
N ALA A 77 12.97 -12.58 -3.64
CA ALA A 77 13.20 -11.16 -3.77
C ALA A 77 14.09 -10.63 -2.64
N SER A 78 15.14 -9.88 -2.99
CA SER A 78 15.81 -9.00 -2.02
C SER A 78 14.87 -7.83 -1.73
N LYS A 79 14.42 -7.72 -0.48
CA LYS A 79 13.60 -6.58 -0.05
C LYS A 79 14.50 -5.36 0.11
N ASN A 80 14.59 -4.56 -0.95
CA ASN A 80 15.17 -3.23 -0.88
C ASN A 80 14.11 -2.30 -0.30
N LEU A 81 14.40 -1.70 0.86
CA LEU A 81 13.53 -0.70 1.47
C LEU A 81 14.16 0.66 1.27
N ASP A 82 13.46 1.54 0.56
CA ASP A 82 13.97 2.88 0.24
C ASP A 82 14.11 3.75 1.49
N LEU A 83 13.27 3.51 2.51
CA LEU A 83 13.31 4.23 3.79
C LEU A 83 12.96 3.32 4.96
N VAL A 84 13.92 3.12 5.87
CA VAL A 84 13.69 2.45 7.15
C VAL A 84 13.38 3.51 8.21
N LEU A 85 12.11 3.61 8.63
CA LEU A 85 11.73 4.44 9.77
C LEU A 85 11.86 3.64 11.06
N LYS A 86 12.68 4.12 12.00
CA LYS A 86 12.83 3.54 13.34
C LYS A 86 12.09 4.40 14.36
N THR A 87 11.22 3.79 15.15
CA THR A 87 10.43 4.45 16.19
C THR A 87 11.26 5.07 17.33
N ARG A 88 12.53 4.64 17.50
CA ARG A 88 13.40 5.09 18.61
C ARG A 88 14.11 6.42 18.39
N ASP A 89 14.28 6.86 17.14
CA ASP A 89 15.09 8.05 16.85
C ASP A 89 14.26 9.37 16.86
N ALA A 90 12.93 9.27 16.82
CA ALA A 90 12.03 10.43 16.74
C ALA A 90 11.78 11.13 18.09
N GLN A 91 12.00 10.47 19.23
CA GLN A 91 11.70 11.04 20.55
C GLN A 91 12.78 12.01 21.07
N ASN A 92 14.00 11.98 20.50
CA ASN A 92 15.14 12.77 20.97
C ASN A 92 15.62 13.85 19.99
N ALA A 93 14.95 14.03 18.85
CA ALA A 93 15.30 15.11 17.92
C ALA A 93 14.75 16.45 18.45
N THR A 94 15.63 17.42 18.70
CA THR A 94 15.23 18.81 18.95
C THR A 94 14.64 19.39 17.67
N ILE A 95 13.31 19.44 17.60
CA ILE A 95 12.60 20.11 16.52
C ILE A 95 12.51 21.59 16.85
N ASP A 96 12.84 22.45 15.87
CA ASP A 96 12.73 23.90 15.97
C ASP A 96 11.36 24.34 16.52
N ASP A 97 11.36 25.34 17.40
CA ASP A 97 10.15 25.83 18.09
C ASP A 97 9.08 26.35 17.11
N ALA A 98 9.47 26.97 16.00
CA ALA A 98 8.53 27.43 14.99
C ALA A 98 7.86 26.24 14.27
N ILE A 99 8.62 25.19 13.97
CA ILE A 99 8.08 23.95 13.39
C ILE A 99 7.15 23.26 14.38
N THR A 100 7.55 23.18 15.65
CA THR A 100 6.72 22.61 16.72
C THR A 100 5.39 23.34 16.87
N ARG A 101 5.38 24.68 16.74
CA ARG A 101 4.14 25.48 16.74
C ARG A 101 3.21 25.11 15.57
N ILE A 102 3.76 24.91 14.38
CA ILE A 102 2.97 24.50 13.20
C ILE A 102 2.37 23.11 13.42
N ILE A 103 3.17 22.15 13.91
CA ILE A 103 2.71 20.78 14.18
C ILE A 103 1.55 20.79 15.19
N ARG A 104 1.70 21.50 16.32
CA ARG A 104 0.66 21.61 17.34
C ARG A 104 -0.59 22.30 16.83
N ARG A 105 -0.46 23.33 16.00
CA ARG A 105 -1.62 24.00 15.40
C ARG A 105 -2.34 23.07 14.43
N ALA A 106 -1.62 22.35 13.58
CA ALA A 106 -2.19 21.38 12.64
C ALA A 106 -2.95 20.26 13.37
N ALA A 107 -2.45 19.82 14.54
CA ALA A 107 -3.12 18.81 15.35
C ALA A 107 -4.53 19.22 15.82
N LEU A 108 -4.81 20.53 15.90
CA LEU A 108 -6.14 21.04 16.27
C LEU A 108 -7.17 20.97 15.13
N GLU A 109 -6.76 20.66 13.90
CA GLU A 109 -7.69 20.44 12.77
C GLU A 109 -8.40 19.09 12.85
N PHE A 110 -7.88 18.16 13.65
CA PHE A 110 -8.43 16.81 13.77
C PHE A 110 -9.61 16.76 14.74
N GLN A 111 -10.64 16.00 14.33
CA GLN A 111 -11.79 15.65 15.14
C GLN A 111 -11.85 14.13 15.31
N ASP A 112 -12.52 13.68 16.37
CA ASP A 112 -12.65 12.25 16.66
C ASP A 112 -13.38 11.53 15.52
N GLY A 113 -12.87 10.36 15.13
CA GLY A 113 -13.40 9.55 14.03
C GLY A 113 -13.02 10.03 12.62
N MET A 114 -12.21 11.08 12.46
CA MET A 114 -11.82 11.55 11.13
C MET A 114 -10.97 10.53 10.35
N TYR A 115 -11.21 10.45 9.05
CA TYR A 115 -10.34 9.78 8.08
C TYR A 115 -9.46 10.80 7.38
N VAL A 116 -8.14 10.62 7.45
CA VAL A 116 -7.18 11.62 6.96
C VAL A 116 -6.07 10.97 6.14
N ASN A 117 -5.69 11.63 5.04
CA ASN A 117 -4.44 11.36 4.32
C ASN A 117 -3.45 12.48 4.69
N LEU A 118 -2.26 12.10 5.16
CA LEU A 118 -1.24 13.03 5.64
C LEU A 118 0.06 12.83 4.87
N GLY A 119 0.55 13.92 4.28
CA GLY A 119 1.88 13.96 3.67
C GLY A 119 2.99 13.73 4.70
N VAL A 120 4.13 13.25 4.20
CA VAL A 120 5.35 13.06 4.99
C VAL A 120 5.80 14.37 5.63
N GLY A 121 6.36 14.30 6.85
CA GLY A 121 6.89 15.46 7.57
C GLY A 121 5.86 16.07 8.52
N ILE A 122 5.69 17.40 8.49
CA ILE A 122 4.85 18.15 9.44
C ILE A 122 3.42 17.58 9.57
N PRO A 123 2.69 17.25 8.48
CA PRO A 123 1.32 16.74 8.60
C PRO A 123 1.28 15.41 9.37
N LEU A 124 2.16 14.46 9.02
CA LEU A 124 2.27 13.18 9.73
C LEU A 124 2.70 13.36 11.19
N LEU A 125 3.60 14.29 11.50
CA LEU A 125 4.03 14.56 12.88
C LEU A 125 2.90 15.10 13.77
N ALA A 126 1.87 15.72 13.20
CA ALA A 126 0.74 16.26 13.96
C ALA A 126 -0.05 15.18 14.72
N ILE A 127 0.01 13.91 14.26
CA ILE A 127 -0.63 12.77 14.93
C ILE A 127 -0.11 12.59 16.37
N TYR A 128 1.17 12.89 16.62
CA TYR A 128 1.76 12.76 17.97
C TYR A 128 1.26 13.82 18.96
N TYR A 129 0.54 14.84 18.48
CA TYR A 129 0.03 15.95 19.28
C TYR A 129 -1.50 16.00 19.33
N LEU A 130 -2.17 14.89 18.99
CA LEU A 130 -3.63 14.80 19.05
C LEU A 130 -4.14 15.09 20.47
N PRO A 131 -5.23 15.88 20.61
CA PRO A 131 -5.88 16.05 21.90
C PRO A 131 -6.34 14.72 22.49
N LYS A 132 -6.39 14.62 23.82
CA LYS A 132 -6.87 13.41 24.50
C LYS A 132 -8.30 13.07 24.06
N GLY A 133 -8.53 11.80 23.75
CA GLY A 133 -9.84 11.31 23.33
C GLY A 133 -10.15 11.50 21.85
N ILE A 134 -9.21 12.02 21.05
CA ILE A 134 -9.34 12.09 19.60
C ILE A 134 -8.64 10.88 18.98
N ARG A 135 -9.38 10.06 18.23
CA ARG A 135 -8.83 9.01 17.38
C ARG A 135 -9.07 9.38 15.91
N VAL A 136 -8.03 9.27 15.10
CA VAL A 136 -8.12 9.45 13.64
C VAL A 136 -7.73 8.16 12.93
N MET A 137 -8.35 7.92 11.78
CA MET A 137 -8.03 6.83 10.86
C MET A 137 -7.11 7.35 9.76
N LEU A 138 -5.91 6.78 9.67
CA LEU A 138 -4.92 7.20 8.69
C LEU A 138 -5.09 6.40 7.39
N HIS A 139 -5.22 7.10 6.28
CA HIS A 139 -5.24 6.54 4.95
C HIS A 139 -3.93 6.85 4.22
N SER A 140 -3.35 5.84 3.57
CA SER A 140 -2.21 6.00 2.67
C SER A 140 -2.63 5.73 1.22
N GLU A 141 -2.17 6.56 0.29
CA GLU A 141 -2.51 6.43 -1.14
C GLU A 141 -2.13 5.09 -1.78
N ASN A 142 -1.24 4.32 -1.16
CA ASN A 142 -0.83 2.99 -1.63
C ASN A 142 -1.85 1.88 -1.30
N GLY A 143 -3.04 2.25 -0.81
CA GLY A 143 -4.16 1.34 -0.56
C GLY A 143 -4.18 0.76 0.84
N VAL A 144 -3.71 1.51 1.85
CA VAL A 144 -3.78 1.11 3.25
C VAL A 144 -4.67 2.07 4.02
N LEU A 145 -5.54 1.49 4.85
CA LEU A 145 -6.36 2.19 5.82
C LEU A 145 -5.95 1.70 7.22
N ASP A 146 -5.85 2.63 8.15
CA ASP A 146 -5.33 2.44 9.51
C ASP A 146 -3.83 2.11 9.55
N THR A 147 -2.99 3.09 9.16
CA THR A 147 -1.53 3.00 9.27
C THR A 147 -0.99 3.43 10.65
N GLY A 148 -1.86 3.62 11.65
CA GLY A 148 -1.56 4.26 12.94
C GLY A 148 -1.58 3.31 14.13
#